data_AF-A0A3M6T8S3-F1
#
_entry.id   AF-A0A3M6T8S3-F1
#
_cell.length_a   1.000
_cell.length_b   1.000
_cell.length_c   1.000
_cell.angle_alpha   90.00
_cell.angle_beta   90.00
_cell.angle_gamma   90.00
#
_symmetry.space_group_name_H-M   'P 1'
#
loop_
_entity.id
_entity.type
_entity.pdbx_description
1 polymer ?
#
loop_
_entity_poly.entity_id
_entity_poly.type
_entity_poly.pdbx_seq_one_letter_code
_entity_poly.pdbx_strand_id
1 'polypeptide(L)'
;MIRTVIWFGGAGFFASSYSNLVRGLPMMRKPMMHTFFTSIGLYAGYLIHKWEDKGEAVYEEMVEKHKNVPWWPKAQLLAEKAAREQVLKEAIMADIAEEESDE
;
A
#
# COMPACT_ATOMS: atom_id res chain seq x y z
N MET A 1 -6.43 -10.81 -12.71
CA MET A 1 -5.98 -11.64 -13.87
C MET A 1 -6.11 -13.14 -13.52
N ILE A 2 -6.48 -14.04 -14.43
CA ILE A 2 -6.63 -15.48 -14.09
C ILE A 2 -5.31 -16.15 -13.63
N ARG A 3 -4.17 -15.61 -14.09
CA ARG A 3 -2.83 -16.06 -13.72
C ARG A 3 -2.57 -15.95 -12.21
N THR A 4 -3.07 -14.89 -11.55
CA THR A 4 -2.90 -14.69 -10.11
C THR A 4 -3.62 -15.79 -9.34
N VAL A 5 -4.86 -16.12 -9.73
CA VAL A 5 -5.66 -17.18 -9.08
C VAL A 5 -4.97 -18.54 -9.21
N ILE A 6 -4.48 -18.88 -10.40
CA ILE A 6 -3.77 -20.15 -10.65
C ILE A 6 -2.45 -20.21 -9.86
N TRP A 7 -1.71 -19.09 -9.79
CA TRP A 7 -0.48 -19.00 -9.01
C TRP A 7 -0.72 -19.28 -7.52
N PHE A 8 -1.73 -18.64 -6.93
CA PHE A 8 -2.10 -18.87 -5.53
C PHE A 8 -2.65 -20.28 -5.28
N GLY A 9 -3.36 -20.87 -6.24
CA GLY A 9 -3.74 -22.28 -6.20
C GLY A 9 -2.50 -23.20 -6.14
N GLY A 10 -1.54 -22.99 -7.05
CA GLY A 10 -0.27 -23.73 -7.05
C GLY A 10 0.55 -23.54 -5.76
N ALA A 11 0.57 -22.33 -5.21
CA ALA A 11 1.20 -22.03 -3.92
C ALA A 11 0.54 -22.79 -2.76
N GLY A 12 -0.79 -22.94 -2.76
CA GLY A 12 -1.51 -23.74 -1.77
C GLY A 12 -1.14 -25.23 -1.85
N PHE A 13 -1.02 -25.78 -3.06
CA PHE A 13 -0.53 -27.14 -3.26
C PHE A 13 0.91 -27.30 -2.77
N PHE A 14 1.78 -26.37 -3.13
CA PHE A 14 3.18 -26.37 -2.69
C PHE A 14 3.30 -26.30 -1.17
N ALA A 15 2.56 -25.39 -0.53
CA ALA A 15 2.57 -25.24 0.93
C ALA A 15 2.15 -26.52 1.65
N SER A 16 1.12 -27.20 1.17
CA SER A 16 0.66 -28.46 1.75
C SER A 16 1.72 -29.57 1.66
N SER A 17 2.35 -29.69 0.48
CA SER A 17 3.41 -30.66 0.21
C SER A 17 4.68 -30.36 1.01
N TYR A 18 5.05 -29.09 1.11
CA TYR A 18 6.17 -28.63 1.93
C TYR A 18 5.94 -28.87 3.42
N SER A 19 4.71 -28.68 3.91
CA SER A 19 4.37 -28.95 5.32
C SER A 19 4.55 -30.42 5.69
N ASN A 20 4.28 -31.35 4.77
CA ASN A 20 4.50 -32.77 4.98
C ASN A 20 5.98 -33.12 4.99
N LEU A 21 6.77 -32.48 4.10
CA LEU A 21 8.22 -32.64 4.03
C LEU A 21 8.91 -32.17 5.32
N VAL A 22 8.53 -31.01 5.86
CA VAL A 22 9.06 -30.48 7.14
C VAL A 22 8.74 -31.42 8.32
N ARG A 23 7.65 -32.19 8.23
CA ARG A 23 7.26 -33.17 9.25
C ARG A 23 7.92 -34.55 9.07
N GLY A 24 8.77 -34.73 8.05
CA GLY A 24 9.35 -36.04 7.71
C GLY A 24 8.33 -37.06 7.22
N LEU A 25 7.17 -36.60 6.74
CA LEU A 25 6.09 -37.45 6.25
C LEU A 25 6.12 -37.54 4.71
N PRO A 26 5.62 -38.63 4.12
CA PRO A 26 5.50 -38.72 2.66
C PRO A 26 4.66 -37.56 2.12
N MET A 27 5.11 -36.97 1.00
CA MET A 27 4.57 -35.73 0.44
C MET A 27 3.05 -35.79 0.25
N MET A 28 2.54 -36.92 -0.24
CA MET A 28 1.13 -37.21 -0.50
C MET A 28 0.45 -38.05 0.60
N ARG A 29 0.76 -37.82 1.88
CA ARG A 29 0.17 -38.63 2.97
C ARG A 29 -1.35 -38.55 3.04
N LYS A 30 -1.93 -37.37 2.84
CA LYS A 30 -3.37 -37.11 2.93
C LYS A 30 -3.82 -36.26 1.73
N PRO A 31 -4.31 -36.87 0.63
CA PRO A 31 -4.70 -36.13 -0.59
C PRO A 31 -5.74 -35.03 -0.32
N MET A 32 -6.66 -35.26 0.62
CA MET A 32 -7.66 -34.26 1.03
C MET A 32 -7.06 -32.98 1.61
N MET A 33 -5.87 -33.04 2.22
CA MET A 33 -5.22 -31.83 2.73
C MET A 33 -4.72 -30.96 1.57
N HIS A 34 -4.24 -31.58 0.49
CA HIS A 34 -3.76 -30.85 -0.68
C HIS A 34 -4.90 -30.11 -1.37
N THR A 35 -6.07 -30.75 -1.53
CA THR A 35 -7.27 -30.12 -2.09
C THR A 35 -7.81 -28.99 -1.19
N PHE A 36 -7.71 -29.15 0.14
CA PHE A 36 -8.09 -28.11 1.09
C PHE A 36 -7.18 -26.88 1.03
N PHE A 37 -5.86 -27.07 1.00
CA PHE A 37 -4.94 -25.93 0.91
C PHE A 37 -4.94 -25.26 -0.48
N THR A 38 -5.16 -26.03 -1.55
CA THR A 38 -5.38 -25.45 -2.89
C THR A 38 -6.67 -24.64 -2.96
N SER A 39 -7.77 -25.11 -2.35
CA SER A 39 -9.02 -24.34 -2.34
C SER A 39 -8.90 -23.03 -1.55
N ILE A 40 -8.18 -23.05 -0.43
CA ILE A 40 -7.84 -21.83 0.32
C ILE A 40 -6.98 -20.89 -0.53
N GLY A 41 -5.95 -21.41 -1.20
CA GLY A 41 -5.09 -20.63 -2.09
C GLY A 41 -5.88 -20.00 -3.24
N LEU A 42 -6.75 -20.76 -3.90
CA LEU A 42 -7.62 -20.25 -4.96
C LEU A 42 -8.57 -19.16 -4.45
N TYR A 43 -9.15 -19.34 -3.26
CA TYR A 43 -10.02 -18.34 -2.66
C TYR A 43 -9.28 -17.05 -2.31
N ALA A 44 -8.08 -17.15 -1.73
CA ALA A 44 -7.21 -16.00 -1.47
C ALA A 44 -6.82 -15.29 -2.77
N GLY A 45 -6.46 -16.04 -3.80
CA GLY A 45 -6.16 -15.50 -5.13
C GLY A 45 -7.36 -14.79 -5.77
N TYR A 46 -8.59 -15.29 -5.55
CA TYR A 46 -9.82 -14.64 -6.00
C TYR A 46 -10.08 -13.32 -5.27
N LEU A 47 -9.85 -13.27 -3.94
CA LEU A 47 -9.97 -12.03 -3.16
C LEU A 47 -8.94 -10.99 -3.61
N ILE A 48 -7.70 -11.41 -3.82
CA ILE A 48 -6.63 -10.53 -4.32
C ILE A 48 -6.97 -10.03 -5.72
N HIS A 49 -7.47 -10.88 -6.61
CA HIS A 49 -7.91 -10.44 -7.93
C HIS A 49 -9.02 -9.38 -7.85
N LYS A 50 -10.03 -9.59 -7.00
CA LYS A 50 -11.08 -8.57 -6.75
C LYS A 50 -10.52 -7.28 -6.17
N TRP A 51 -9.46 -7.37 -5.39
CA TRP A 51 -8.80 -6.21 -4.81
C TRP A 51 -7.95 -5.47 -5.83
N GLU A 52 -7.23 -6.16 -6.71
CA GLU A 52 -6.50 -5.56 -7.84
C GLU A 52 -7.45 -4.78 -8.76
N ASP A 53 -8.59 -5.38 -9.15
CA ASP A 53 -9.58 -4.74 -10.03
C ASP A 53 -10.20 -3.48 -9.40
N LYS A 54 -10.24 -3.41 -8.06
CA LYS A 54 -10.72 -2.23 -7.31
C LYS A 54 -9.59 -1.30 -6.88
N GLY A 55 -8.36 -1.80 -6.88
CA GLY A 55 -7.19 -1.14 -6.34
C GLY A 55 -6.81 0.06 -7.19
N GLU A 56 -6.85 -0.07 -8.52
CA GLU A 56 -6.61 1.04 -9.43
C GLU A 56 -7.66 2.15 -9.25
N ALA A 57 -8.94 1.81 -9.19
CA ALA A 57 -10.01 2.79 -8.97
C ALA A 57 -9.91 3.46 -7.59
N VAL A 58 -9.61 2.70 -6.53
CA VAL A 58 -9.40 3.24 -5.18
C VAL A 58 -8.13 4.10 -5.13
N TYR A 59 -7.09 3.74 -5.87
CA TYR A 59 -5.84 4.48 -5.95
C TYR A 59 -6.04 5.81 -6.68
N GLU A 60 -6.73 5.80 -7.83
CA GLU A 60 -7.11 7.01 -8.56
C GLU A 60 -8.00 7.91 -7.70
N GLU A 61 -9.02 7.35 -7.03
CA GLU A 61 -9.85 8.12 -6.09
C GLU A 61 -9.04 8.70 -4.91
N MET A 62 -8.06 7.96 -4.37
CA MET A 62 -7.21 8.45 -3.29
C MET A 62 -6.28 9.57 -3.77
N VAL A 63 -5.71 9.44 -4.96
CA VAL A 63 -4.86 10.48 -5.56
C VAL A 63 -5.67 11.74 -5.88
N GLU A 64 -6.91 11.59 -6.36
CA GLU A 64 -7.81 12.71 -6.60
C GLU A 64 -8.27 13.41 -5.31
N LYS A 65 -8.72 12.63 -4.31
CA LYS A 65 -9.17 13.16 -3.01
C LYS A 65 -8.04 13.77 -2.20
N HIS A 66 -6.80 13.37 -2.44
CA HIS A 66 -5.63 13.77 -1.66
C HIS A 66 -4.44 14.23 -2.52
N LYS A 67 -4.69 15.06 -3.55
CA LYS A 67 -3.64 15.66 -4.41
C LYS A 67 -2.46 16.32 -3.67
N ASN A 68 -2.69 16.82 -2.45
CA ASN A 68 -1.69 17.53 -1.66
C ASN A 68 -1.19 16.76 -0.42
N VAL A 69 -1.63 15.51 -0.21
CA VAL A 69 -1.25 14.74 0.99
C VAL A 69 -0.11 13.78 0.63
N PRO A 70 1.00 13.76 1.38
CA PRO A 70 2.14 12.90 1.10
C PRO A 70 1.80 11.51 1.63
N TRP A 71 1.88 10.47 0.80
CA TRP A 71 1.64 9.11 1.31
C TRP A 71 2.70 8.64 2.34
N TRP A 72 3.80 9.40 2.53
CA TRP A 72 4.90 9.19 3.49
C TRP A 72 5.76 10.48 3.58
N PRO A 73 6.40 10.82 4.72
CA PRO A 73 6.27 12.06 5.51
C PRO A 73 6.83 13.36 4.89
N LYS A 74 6.90 13.50 3.57
CA LYS A 74 7.46 14.69 2.90
C LYS A 74 6.57 15.93 2.92
N ALA A 75 5.24 15.81 2.93
CA ALA A 75 4.39 17.02 2.96
C ALA A 75 4.07 17.58 4.34
N GLN A 76 4.36 16.86 5.44
CA GLN A 76 4.46 17.54 6.74
C GLN A 76 5.62 18.54 6.70
N LEU A 77 6.76 18.14 6.12
CA LEU A 77 7.92 19.01 5.93
C LEU A 77 7.65 20.17 4.93
N LEU A 78 6.87 19.94 3.87
CA LEU A 78 6.51 21.02 2.94
C LEU A 78 5.49 22.00 3.54
N ALA A 79 4.53 21.52 4.33
CA ALA A 79 3.59 22.40 5.04
C ALA A 79 4.32 23.25 6.10
N GLU A 80 5.27 22.65 6.83
CA GLU A 80 6.09 23.39 7.79
C GLU A 80 7.01 24.40 7.10
N LYS A 81 7.57 24.05 5.93
CA LYS A 81 8.37 24.98 5.12
C LYS A 81 7.54 26.15 4.61
N ALA A 82 6.33 25.89 4.11
CA ALA A 82 5.42 26.94 3.63
C ALA A 82 4.97 27.88 4.76
N ALA A 83 4.67 27.33 5.94
CA ALA A 83 4.35 28.13 7.13
C ALA A 83 5.54 29.02 7.54
N ARG A 84 6.78 28.49 7.51
CA ARG A 84 7.99 29.28 7.79
C ARG A 84 8.20 30.39 6.76
N GLU A 85 8.00 30.12 5.46
CA GLU A 85 8.15 31.13 4.42
C GLU A 85 7.09 32.24 4.51
N GLN A 86 5.86 31.95 4.97
CA GLN A 86 4.84 32.97 5.21
C GLN A 86 5.21 33.88 6.38
N VAL A 87 5.62 33.31 7.51
CA VAL A 87 6.06 34.08 8.68
C VAL A 87 7.27 34.97 8.34
N LEU A 88 8.21 34.46 7.54
CA LEU A 88 9.40 35.22 7.14
C LEU A 88 9.04 36.38 6.18
N LYS A 89 8.06 36.18 5.29
CA LYS A 89 7.55 37.25 4.43
C LYS A 89 6.78 38.31 5.23
N GLU A 90 5.97 37.90 6.20
CA GLU A 90 5.27 38.83 7.09
C GLU A 90 6.24 39.65 7.93
N ALA A 91 7.31 39.03 8.44
CA ALA A 91 8.38 39.74 9.15
C ALA A 91 9.12 40.74 8.23
N ILE A 92 9.51 40.33 7.02
CA ILE A 92 10.17 41.25 6.07
C ILE A 92 9.24 42.41 5.67
N MET A 93 7.95 42.15 5.46
CA MET A 93 6.98 43.21 5.14
C MET A 93 6.71 44.14 6.33
N ALA A 94 6.79 43.63 7.56
CA ALA A 94 6.72 44.46 8.77
C ALA A 94 7.98 45.33 8.93
N ASP A 95 9.17 44.77 8.70
CA ASP A 95 10.43 45.53 8.75
C ASP A 95 10.46 46.63 7.68
N ILE A 96 9.99 46.36 6.45
CA ILE A 96 9.87 47.36 5.38
C ILE A 96 8.85 48.45 5.74
N ALA A 97 7.74 48.08 6.39
CA ALA A 97 6.73 49.04 6.82
C ALA A 97 7.18 49.91 8.00
N GLU A 98 8.04 49.38 8.89
CA GLU A 98 8.68 50.16 9.95
C GLU A 98 9.72 51.12 9.36
N GLU A 99 10.55 50.69 8.40
CA GLU A 99 11.50 51.56 7.69
C GLU A 99 10.81 52.68 6.88
N GLU A 100 9.65 52.43 6.26
CA GLU A 100 8.84 53.47 5.58
C GLU A 100 8.14 54.45 6.53
N SER A 101 8.03 54.12 7.82
CA SER A 101 7.37 54.97 8.83
C SER A 101 8.33 55.87 9.62
N ASP A 102 9.64 55.60 9.52
CA ASP A 102 10.72 56.34 10.18
C ASP A 102 11.47 57.33 9.24
N GLU A 103 11.07 57.43 7.95
CA GLU A 103 11.46 58.50 7.00
C GLU A 103 10.42 59.64 6.91
#